data_AF-A0A950RY12-F1
#
_entry.id   AF-A0A950RY12-F1
#
_cell.length_a   1.000
_cell.length_b   1.000
_cell.length_c   1.000
_cell.angle_alpha   90.00
_cell.angle_beta   90.00
_cell.angle_gamma   90.00
#
_symmetry.space_group_name_H-M   'P 1'
#
loop_
_entity.id
_entity.type
_entity.pdbx_description
1 polymer ?
#
loop_
_entity_poly.entity_id
_entity_poly.type
_entity_poly.pdbx_seq_one_letter_code
_entity_poly.pdbx_strand_id
1 'polypeptide(L)'
;MVNRDGTLIAEVAQVTVDPSAGSVMVNQFWAAQDNGLTINPKAVQGQIESNIIQATSRTLKEQVQFDQSSVTSLDWRGVSDPDLP
;
A
#
# COMPACT_ATOMS: atom_id res chain seq x y z
N MET A 1 -27.64 18.66 -5.09
CA MET A 1 -26.50 18.27 -4.23
C MET A 1 -25.82 17.09 -4.90
N VAL A 2 -24.55 17.21 -5.26
CA VAL A 2 -23.77 16.10 -5.83
C VAL A 2 -23.30 15.24 -4.67
N ASN A 3 -23.71 13.97 -4.63
CA ASN A 3 -23.22 13.00 -3.64
C ASN A 3 -21.73 12.75 -3.91
N ARG A 4 -20.88 12.88 -2.88
CA ARG A 4 -19.42 12.71 -2.97
C ARG A 4 -18.89 11.48 -2.21
N ASP A 5 -19.76 10.74 -1.52
CA ASP A 5 -19.37 9.66 -0.60
C ASP A 5 -19.77 8.28 -1.14
N GLY A 6 -19.58 8.05 -2.45
CA GLY A 6 -20.11 6.88 -3.16
C GLY A 6 -19.13 6.13 -4.06
N THR A 7 -17.84 6.45 -4.03
CA THR A 7 -16.85 5.74 -4.86
C THR A 7 -16.77 4.27 -4.41
N LEU A 8 -17.29 3.37 -5.24
CA LEU A 8 -17.19 1.93 -5.02
C LEU A 8 -15.91 1.42 -5.68
N ILE A 9 -15.16 0.59 -4.94
CA ILE A 9 -13.90 0.00 -5.40
C ILE A 9 -13.97 -1.51 -5.14
N ALA A 10 -13.57 -2.29 -6.14
CA ALA A 10 -13.29 -3.71 -6.02
C ALA A 10 -11.83 -3.97 -6.40
N GLU A 11 -11.11 -4.71 -5.56
CA GLU A 11 -9.69 -5.00 -5.74
C GLU A 11 -9.44 -6.50 -5.59
N VAL A 12 -8.55 -7.04 -6.41
CA VAL A 12 -8.09 -8.42 -6.34
C VAL A 12 -6.58 -8.44 -6.48
N ALA A 13 -5.89 -9.06 -5.53
CA ALA A 13 -4.46 -9.30 -5.59
C ALA A 13 -4.20 -10.80 -5.75
N GLN A 14 -3.44 -11.17 -6.78
CA GLN A 14 -2.87 -12.51 -6.87
C GLN A 14 -1.50 -12.50 -6.19
N VAL A 15 -1.35 -13.32 -5.15
CA VAL A 15 -0.13 -13.37 -4.33
C VAL A 15 0.48 -14.77 -4.30
N THR A 16 1.81 -14.81 -4.20
CA THR A 16 2.57 -16.01 -3.85
C THR A 16 3.09 -15.85 -2.43
N VAL A 17 2.93 -16.88 -1.60
CA VAL A 17 3.40 -16.88 -0.21
C VAL A 17 4.43 -18.00 -0.06
N ASP A 18 5.58 -17.67 0.53
CA ASP A 18 6.54 -18.66 1.03
C ASP A 18 6.51 -18.64 2.57
N PRO A 19 5.83 -19.62 3.20
CA PRO A 19 5.74 -19.70 4.65
C PRO A 19 7.09 -19.99 5.32
N SER A 20 8.01 -20.64 4.61
CA SER A 20 9.31 -21.01 5.18
C SER A 20 10.26 -19.82 5.27
N ALA A 21 10.19 -18.91 4.30
CA ALA A 21 10.93 -17.65 4.30
C ALA A 21 10.16 -16.48 4.93
N GLY A 22 8.88 -16.65 5.26
CA GLY A 22 8.02 -15.59 5.78
C GLY A 22 7.74 -14.47 4.77
N SER A 23 7.84 -14.74 3.47
CA SER A 23 7.75 -13.72 2.43
C SER A 23 6.46 -13.82 1.61
N VAL A 24 5.94 -12.66 1.19
CA VAL A 24 4.74 -12.53 0.34
C VAL A 24 5.08 -11.67 -0.87
N MET A 25 4.74 -12.15 -2.07
CA MET A 25 4.92 -11.44 -3.33
C MET A 25 3.58 -11.20 -4.00
N VAL A 26 3.27 -9.95 -4.33
CA VAL A 26 2.12 -9.58 -5.16
C VAL A 26 2.52 -9.74 -6.62
N ASN A 27 1.95 -10.73 -7.31
CA ASN A 27 2.28 -11.05 -8.70
C ASN A 27 1.50 -10.15 -9.68
N GLN A 28 0.21 -9.97 -9.40
CA GLN A 28 -0.72 -9.19 -10.21
C GLN A 28 -1.78 -8.54 -9.32
N PHE A 29 -2.28 -7.39 -9.76
CA PHE A 29 -3.31 -6.63 -9.06
C PHE A 29 -4.33 -6.12 -10.07
N TRP A 30 -5.61 -6.31 -9.77
CA TRP A 30 -6.72 -5.77 -10.54
C TRP A 30 -7.55 -4.86 -9.65
N ALA A 31 -7.89 -3.68 -10.16
CA ALA A 31 -8.77 -2.74 -9.49
C ALA A 31 -9.86 -2.27 -10.45
N ALA A 32 -11.09 -2.23 -9.96
CA ALA A 32 -12.23 -1.64 -10.62
C ALA A 32 -12.81 -0.57 -9.69
N GLN A 33 -12.86 0.67 -10.15
CA GLN A 33 -13.31 1.82 -9.36
C GLN A 33 -14.36 2.61 -10.13
N ASP A 34 -15.53 2.81 -9.51
CA ASP A 34 -16.52 3.76 -10.01
C ASP A 34 -16.13 5.18 -9.60
N ASN A 35 -15.64 5.94 -10.58
CA ASN A 35 -15.17 7.31 -10.41
C ASN A 35 -16.26 8.36 -10.65
N GLY A 36 -17.48 7.96 -11.02
CA GLY A 36 -18.47 8.88 -11.56
C GLY A 36 -17.93 9.67 -12.76
N LEU A 37 -18.01 11.00 -12.72
CA LEU A 37 -17.51 11.86 -13.79
C LEU A 37 -15.98 12.02 -13.70
N THR A 38 -15.28 11.34 -14.60
CA THR A 38 -13.82 11.47 -14.72
C THR A 38 -13.44 12.56 -15.71
N ILE A 39 -12.76 13.60 -15.22
CA ILE A 39 -12.29 14.73 -16.05
C ILE A 39 -11.03 14.36 -16.85
N ASN A 40 -10.10 13.64 -16.21
CA ASN A 40 -8.86 13.19 -16.83
C ASN A 40 -8.65 11.69 -16.57
N PRO A 41 -9.07 10.82 -17.50
CA PRO A 41 -8.98 9.36 -17.33
C PRO A 41 -7.57 8.85 -17.09
N LYS A 42 -6.58 9.45 -17.75
CA LYS A 42 -5.18 9.04 -17.62
C LYS A 42 -4.62 9.37 -16.24
N ALA A 43 -4.96 10.54 -15.70
CA ALA A 43 -4.57 10.90 -14.34
C ALA A 43 -5.21 9.95 -13.31
N VAL A 44 -6.50 9.66 -13.45
CA VAL A 44 -7.20 8.71 -12.56
C VAL A 44 -6.58 7.31 -12.61
N GLN A 45 -6.25 6.81 -13.81
CA GLN A 45 -5.55 5.54 -13.94
C GLN A 45 -4.21 5.56 -13.20
N GLY A 46 -3.39 6.59 -13.40
CA GLY A 46 -2.11 6.73 -12.70
C GLY A 46 -2.27 6.83 -11.17
N GLN A 47 -3.35 7.43 -10.68
CA GLN A 47 -3.66 7.48 -9.24
C GLN A 47 -4.00 6.09 -8.69
N ILE A 48 -4.80 5.29 -9.41
CA ILE A 48 -5.12 3.92 -9.01
C ILE A 48 -3.83 3.09 -8.93
N GLU A 49 -2.98 3.15 -9.96
CA GLU A 49 -1.69 2.44 -9.99
C GLU A 49 -0.77 2.87 -8.83
N SER A 50 -0.67 4.18 -8.57
CA SER A 50 0.15 4.72 -7.48
C SER A 50 -0.37 4.32 -6.10
N ASN A 51 -1.69 4.28 -5.92
CA ASN A 51 -2.31 3.83 -4.68
C ASN A 51 -2.07 2.34 -4.43
N ILE A 52 -2.17 1.50 -5.47
CA ILE A 52 -1.88 0.06 -5.36
C ILE A 52 -0.43 -0.15 -4.89
N ILE A 53 0.53 0.58 -5.46
CA ILE A 53 1.95 0.48 -5.06
C ILE A 53 2.14 0.93 -3.62
N GLN A 54 1.57 2.08 -3.21
CA GLN A 54 1.67 2.59 -1.84
C GLN A 54 1.02 1.64 -0.84
N ALA A 55 -0.18 1.14 -1.12
CA ALA A 55 -0.89 0.21 -0.25
C ALA A 55 -0.12 -1.11 -0.11
N THR A 56 0.42 -1.63 -1.22
CA THR A 56 1.25 -2.85 -1.20
C THR A 56 2.51 -2.65 -0.36
N SER A 57 3.20 -1.51 -0.53
CA SER A 57 4.39 -1.17 0.25
C SER A 57 4.08 -1.05 1.74
N ARG A 58 3.03 -0.30 2.09
CA ARG A 58 2.57 -0.16 3.49
C ARG A 58 2.17 -1.48 4.13
N THR A 59 1.55 -2.37 3.36
CA THR A 59 1.08 -3.66 3.86
C THR A 59 2.24 -4.63 4.10
N LEU A 60 3.28 -4.60 3.25
CA LEU A 60 4.30 -5.65 3.24
C LEU A 60 5.70 -5.22 3.72
N LYS A 61 5.99 -3.91 3.74
CA LYS A 61 7.37 -3.41 3.93
C LYS A 61 7.49 -2.28 4.94
N GLU A 62 6.53 -1.36 4.98
CA GLU A 62 6.68 -0.16 5.79
C GLU A 62 6.25 -0.42 7.24
N GLN A 63 7.12 -0.08 8.17
CA GLN A 63 6.84 -0.07 9.60
C GLN A 63 7.59 1.10 10.23
N VAL A 64 6.90 1.85 11.09
CA VAL A 64 7.53 2.85 11.96
C VAL A 64 7.67 2.25 13.36
N GLN A 65 8.86 2.33 13.91
CA GLN A 65 9.20 1.85 15.25
C GLN A 65 9.24 3.01 16.23
N PHE A 66 8.88 2.71 17.48
CA PHE A 66 8.77 3.67 18.56
C PHE A 66 9.37 3.08 19.83
N ASP A 67 10.02 3.91 20.63
CA ASP A 67 10.33 3.63 22.04
C ASP A 67 9.35 4.39 22.97
N GLN A 68 9.64 4.43 24.28
CA GLN A 68 8.78 5.09 25.27
C GLN A 68 8.59 6.61 25.03
N SER A 69 9.42 7.22 24.20
CA SER A 69 9.51 8.67 24.06
C SER A 69 9.67 9.17 22.62
N SER A 70 10.03 8.31 21.66
CA SER A 70 10.49 8.75 20.34
C SER A 70 10.22 7.73 19.22
N VAL A 71 10.27 8.22 17.98
CA VAL A 71 10.33 7.39 16.77
C VAL A 71 11.78 6.95 16.56
N THR A 72 12.01 5.64 16.39
CA THR A 72 13.36 5.07 16.21
C THR A 72 13.67 4.73 14.75
N SER A 73 12.69 4.77 13.86
CA SER A 73 12.89 4.61 12.41
C SER A 73 13.48 5.89 11.81
N LEU A 74 14.79 5.94 11.64
CA LEU A 74 15.52 7.12 11.16
C LEU A 74 15.82 7.10 9.65
N ASP A 75 15.63 5.97 8.98
CA ASP A 75 15.84 5.84 7.55
C ASP A 75 14.85 4.88 6.87
N TRP A 76 15.03 4.71 5.56
CA TRP A 76 14.14 3.91 4.69
C TRP A 76 14.62 2.47 4.46
N ARG A 77 15.69 2.03 5.13
CA ARG A 77 16.31 0.71 4.88
C ARG A 77 15.59 -0.43 5.60
N GLY A 78 14.63 -0.13 6.46
CA GLY A 78 14.05 -1.12 7.38
C GLY A 78 15.07 -1.52 8.46
N VAL A 79 14.67 -2.34 9.42
CA VAL A 79 15.44 -2.66 10.66
C VAL A 79 16.93 -2.84 10.37
N SER A 80 17.72 -1.84 10.74
CA SER A 80 19.18 -1.89 10.79
C SER A 80 19.65 -1.41 12.16
N ASP A 81 19.00 -1.89 13.23
CA ASP A 81 19.52 -1.70 14.59
C ASP A 81 19.85 -3.08 15.20
N PRO A 82 21.13 -3.46 15.25
CA PRO A 82 21.59 -4.68 15.89
C PRO A 82 21.61 -4.61 17.44
N ASP A 83 21.37 -3.44 18.05
CA ASP A 83 21.52 -3.19 19.49
C ASP A 83 20.24 -2.69 20.20
N LEU A 84 19.08 -2.70 19.54
CA LEU A 84 17.80 -2.72 20.25
C LEU A 84 17.70 -4.04 21.04
N PRO A 85 17.23 -4.06 22.30
CA PRO A 85 17.03 -5.30 23.04
C PRO A 85 16.13 -6.30 22.29
#